data_AF-A0A382VR44-F1
#
_entry.id   AF-A0A382VR44-F1
#
_cell.length_a   1.000
_cell.length_b   1.000
_cell.length_c   1.000
_cell.angle_alpha   90.00
_cell.angle_beta   90.00
_cell.angle_gamma   90.00
#
_symmetry.space_group_name_H-M   'P 1'
#
loop_
_entity.id
_entity.type
_entity.pdbx_description
1 polymer ?
#
loop_
_entity_poly.entity_id
_entity_poly.type
_entity_poly.pdbx_seq_one_letter_code
_entity_poly.pdbx_strand_id
1 'polypeptide(L)'
;MKLYANNMEEILARLDRLESKEAIRELVSSYAAACDTHDIKRLKNLFTRKAEFDSPNGSMKCIGRDNIEEMFIEVLKSRGPGFHWTHDVSIKIDKNDSDL
;
A
#
# COMPACT_ATOMS: atom_id res chain seq x y z
N MET A 1 -31.23 19.90 16.84
CA MET A 1 -30.27 18.83 17.20
C MET A 1 -29.95 17.89 16.03
N LYS A 2 -30.94 17.35 15.29
CA LYS A 2 -30.71 16.46 14.12
C LYS A 2 -29.88 17.06 12.96
N LEU A 3 -30.02 18.37 12.67
CA LEU A 3 -29.28 19.00 11.57
C LEU A 3 -27.75 19.05 11.81
N TYR A 4 -27.34 19.26 13.07
CA TYR A 4 -25.92 19.33 13.43
C TYR A 4 -25.24 17.95 13.45
N ALA A 5 -25.99 16.89 13.77
CA ALA A 5 -25.50 15.52 13.74
C ALA A 5 -25.18 15.07 12.30
N ASN A 6 -26.06 15.36 11.34
CA ASN A 6 -25.83 15.02 9.92
C ASN A 6 -24.59 15.74 9.35
N ASN A 7 -24.37 17.00 9.72
CA ASN A 7 -23.19 17.75 9.29
C ASN A 7 -21.90 17.17 9.87
N MET A 8 -21.94 16.68 11.12
CA MET A 8 -20.78 16.05 11.75
C MET A 8 -20.42 14.74 11.08
N GLU A 9 -21.40 13.86 10.83
CA GLU A 9 -21.17 12.58 10.14
C GLU A 9 -20.60 12.79 8.73
N GLU A 10 -21.11 13.76 7.97
CA GLU A 10 -20.58 14.08 6.65
C GLU A 10 -19.12 14.58 6.71
N ILE A 11 -18.81 15.44 7.68
CA ILE A 11 -17.45 15.95 7.88
C ILE A 11 -16.49 14.81 8.24
N LEU A 12 -16.87 13.93 9.17
CA LEU A 12 -16.05 12.78 9.56
C LEU A 12 -15.81 11.86 8.35
N ALA A 13 -16.82 11.56 7.56
CA ALA A 13 -16.66 10.75 6.35
C ALA A 13 -15.79 11.43 5.28
N ARG A 14 -15.80 12.76 5.20
CA ARG A 14 -14.90 13.51 4.30
C ARG A 14 -13.45 13.50 4.80
N LEU A 15 -13.25 13.64 6.11
CA LEU A 15 -11.94 13.61 6.73
C LEU A 15 -11.29 12.24 6.60
N ASP A 16 -12.04 11.17 6.93
CA ASP A 16 -11.60 9.79 6.79
C ASP A 16 -11.11 9.47 5.36
N ARG A 17 -11.84 9.93 4.34
CA ARG A 17 -11.40 9.77 2.94
C ARG A 17 -10.13 10.53 2.60
N LEU A 18 -9.88 11.68 3.22
CA LEU A 18 -8.66 12.46 3.00
C LEU A 18 -7.47 11.79 3.70
N GLU A 19 -7.65 11.36 4.94
CA GLU A 19 -6.64 10.64 5.73
C GLU A 19 -6.30 9.29 5.09
N SER A 20 -7.30 8.54 4.61
CA SER A 20 -7.10 7.30 3.87
C SER A 20 -6.29 7.52 2.59
N LYS A 21 -6.57 8.60 1.84
CA LYS A 21 -5.77 8.94 0.66
C LYS A 21 -4.33 9.25 1.04
N GLU A 22 -4.11 9.97 2.13
CA GLU A 22 -2.76 10.29 2.57
C GLU A 22 -1.99 9.05 3.03
N ALA A 23 -2.63 8.17 3.79
CA ALA A 23 -2.06 6.88 4.18
C ALA A 23 -1.64 6.03 2.96
N ILE A 24 -2.43 6.05 1.88
CA ILE A 24 -2.07 5.35 0.62
C ILE A 24 -0.86 6.00 -0.06
N ARG A 25 -0.72 7.34 -0.05
CA ARG A 25 0.47 8.01 -0.61
C ARG A 25 1.73 7.68 0.19
N GLU A 26 1.60 7.66 1.51
CA GLU A 26 2.69 7.26 2.40
C GLU A 26 3.06 5.78 2.19
N LEU A 27 2.08 4.91 1.96
CA LEU A 27 2.29 3.49 1.64
C LEU A 27 3.13 3.33 0.36
N VAL A 28 2.80 4.04 -0.72
CA VAL A 28 3.55 4.02 -1.99
C VAL A 28 4.99 4.49 -1.78
N SER A 29 5.18 5.60 -1.08
CA SER A 29 6.51 6.15 -0.78
C SER A 29 7.33 5.21 0.11
N SER A 30 6.68 4.58 1.09
CA SER A 30 7.29 3.62 1.99
C SER A 30 7.71 2.33 1.29
N TYR A 31 6.91 1.87 0.33
CA TYR A 31 7.25 0.71 -0.51
C TYR A 31 8.51 0.99 -1.33
N ALA A 32 8.53 2.13 -2.05
CA ALA A 32 9.68 2.57 -2.84
C ALA A 32 10.97 2.62 -2.00
N ALA A 33 10.92 3.32 -0.86
CA ALA A 33 12.06 3.46 0.04
C ALA A 33 12.53 2.12 0.62
N ALA A 34 11.60 1.24 1.01
CA ALA A 34 11.94 -0.08 1.56
C ALA A 34 12.61 -0.98 0.50
N CYS A 35 12.13 -0.95 -0.74
CA CYS A 35 12.76 -1.64 -1.86
C CYS A 35 14.17 -1.11 -2.13
N ASP A 36 14.34 0.21 -2.24
CA ASP A 36 15.62 0.82 -2.62
C ASP A 36 16.70 0.65 -1.53
N THR A 37 16.30 0.63 -0.27
CA THR A 37 17.22 0.42 0.88
C THR A 37 17.35 -1.04 1.30
N HIS A 38 16.65 -1.95 0.63
CA HIS A 38 16.56 -3.38 0.98
C HIS A 38 16.12 -3.60 2.45
N ASP A 39 15.26 -2.72 2.99
CA ASP A 39 14.66 -2.86 4.31
C ASP A 39 13.48 -3.85 4.25
N ILE A 40 13.83 -5.13 4.27
CA ILE A 40 12.88 -6.24 4.17
C ILE A 40 11.83 -6.19 5.29
N LYS A 41 12.23 -5.80 6.51
CA LYS A 41 11.33 -5.73 7.66
C LYS A 41 10.26 -4.65 7.44
N ARG A 42 10.65 -3.48 6.94
CA ARG A 42 9.69 -2.44 6.57
C ARG A 42 8.80 -2.92 5.42
N LEU A 43 9.39 -3.47 4.36
CA LEU A 43 8.68 -3.93 3.17
C LEU A 43 7.59 -4.96 3.50
N LYS A 44 7.92 -5.99 4.28
CA LYS A 44 6.98 -7.02 4.75
C LYS A 44 5.75 -6.39 5.41
N ASN A 45 5.94 -5.40 6.26
CA ASN A 45 4.87 -4.83 7.08
C ASN A 45 3.91 -3.93 6.28
N LEU A 46 4.18 -3.65 5.01
CA LEU A 46 3.28 -2.93 4.11
C LEU A 46 2.18 -3.84 3.53
N PHE A 47 2.34 -5.15 3.61
CA PHE A 47 1.39 -6.13 3.07
C PHE A 47 0.40 -6.64 4.11
N THR A 48 -0.85 -6.85 3.70
CA THR A 48 -1.85 -7.54 4.53
C THR A 48 -1.48 -9.03 4.67
N ARG A 49 -2.01 -9.70 5.69
CA ARG A 49 -1.66 -11.11 5.97
C ARG A 49 -1.92 -12.05 4.79
N LYS A 50 -2.95 -11.76 4.00
CA LYS A 50 -3.40 -12.56 2.85
C LYS A 50 -3.09 -11.89 1.50
N ALA A 51 -2.19 -10.90 1.47
CA ALA A 51 -1.84 -10.20 0.24
C ALA A 51 -1.35 -11.18 -0.83
N GLU A 52 -1.73 -10.93 -2.08
CA GLU A 52 -1.18 -11.61 -3.25
C GLU A 52 -0.30 -10.61 -4.00
N PHE A 53 0.83 -11.08 -4.51
CA PHE A 53 1.75 -10.27 -5.30
C PHE A 53 2.13 -11.04 -6.56
N ASP A 54 2.24 -10.33 -7.68
CA ASP A 54 2.72 -10.90 -8.93
C ASP A 54 3.35 -9.82 -9.82
N SER A 55 4.15 -10.28 -10.78
CA SER A 55 4.63 -9.50 -11.91
C SER A 55 3.92 -9.97 -13.19
N PRO A 56 3.82 -9.15 -14.26
CA PRO A 56 3.10 -9.55 -15.47
C PRO A 56 3.57 -10.86 -16.13
N ASN A 57 4.82 -11.25 -15.90
CA ASN A 57 5.42 -12.49 -16.38
C ASN A 57 5.33 -13.67 -15.37
N GLY A 58 4.66 -13.51 -14.24
CA GLY A 58 4.52 -14.55 -13.21
C GLY A 58 5.73 -14.75 -12.30
N SER A 59 6.83 -14.01 -12.49
CA SER A 59 8.10 -14.27 -11.79
C SER A 59 8.09 -13.96 -10.30
N MET A 60 7.14 -13.14 -9.84
CA MET A 60 7.01 -12.73 -8.44
C MET A 60 5.73 -13.27 -7.78
N LYS A 61 5.07 -14.25 -8.42
CA LYS A 61 3.79 -14.78 -7.95
C LYS A 61 3.92 -15.43 -6.57
N CYS A 62 3.26 -14.85 -5.58
CA CYS A 62 3.20 -15.38 -4.23
C CYS A 62 1.94 -14.94 -3.48
N ILE A 63 1.55 -15.71 -2.47
CA ILE A 63 0.33 -15.50 -1.67
C ILE A 63 0.73 -15.51 -0.20
N GLY A 64 0.30 -14.50 0.54
CA GLY A 64 0.57 -14.33 1.96
C GLY A 64 1.84 -13.53 2.22
N ARG A 65 1.80 -12.71 3.28
CA ARG A 65 2.87 -11.76 3.61
C ARG A 65 4.24 -12.40 3.81
N ASP A 66 4.31 -13.57 4.43
CA ASP A 66 5.58 -14.25 4.68
C ASP A 66 6.21 -14.76 3.37
N ASN A 67 5.39 -15.25 2.44
CA ASN A 67 5.87 -15.66 1.11
C ASN A 67 6.29 -14.46 0.25
N ILE A 68 5.63 -13.31 0.40
CA ILE A 68 6.04 -12.05 -0.24
C ILE A 68 7.42 -11.60 0.28
N GLU A 69 7.65 -11.71 1.59
CA GLU A 69 8.96 -11.42 2.19
C GLU A 69 10.06 -12.32 1.60
N GLU A 70 9.85 -13.64 1.57
CA GLU A 70 10.82 -14.59 1.01
C GLU A 70 11.12 -14.29 -0.46
N MET A 71 10.09 -13.98 -1.25
CA MET A 71 10.24 -13.60 -2.66
C MET A 71 11.11 -12.33 -2.80
N PHE A 72 10.85 -11.27 -2.01
CA PHE A 72 11.67 -10.05 -2.08
C PHE A 72 13.10 -10.26 -1.60
N ILE A 73 13.33 -11.10 -0.60
CA ILE A 73 14.69 -11.49 -0.18
C ILE A 73 15.46 -12.08 -1.36
N GLU A 74 14.87 -13.01 -2.10
CA GLU A 74 15.53 -13.62 -3.26
C GLU A 74 15.72 -12.65 -4.43
N VAL A 75 14.70 -11.85 -4.75
CA VAL A 75 14.77 -10.88 -5.84
C VAL A 75 15.85 -9.82 -5.58
N LEU A 76 15.92 -9.28 -4.37
CA LEU A 76 16.84 -8.19 -4.03
C LEU A 76 18.30 -8.64 -3.85
N LYS A 77 18.57 -9.93 -3.61
CA LYS A 77 19.94 -10.48 -3.58
C LYS A 77 20.68 -10.31 -4.92
N SER A 78 19.94 -10.40 -6.03
CA SER A 78 20.51 -10.38 -7.38
C SER A 78 20.53 -8.98 -8.00
N ARG A 79 19.83 -8.02 -7.40
CA ARG A 79 19.69 -6.66 -7.92
C ARG A 79 20.73 -5.75 -7.29
N GLY A 80 21.36 -4.93 -8.12
CA GLY A 80 22.15 -3.79 -7.65
C GLY A 80 21.25 -2.69 -7.06
N PRO A 81 21.81 -1.50 -6.77
CA PRO A 81 21.05 -0.38 -6.25
C PRO A 81 19.79 -0.07 -7.08
N GLY A 82 18.65 0.03 -6.41
CA GLY A 82 17.36 0.42 -7.00
C GLY A 82 17.02 1.88 -6.70
N PHE A 83 16.29 2.51 -7.61
CA PHE A 83 15.71 3.84 -7.40
C PHE A 83 14.28 3.85 -7.95
N HIS A 84 13.30 3.75 -7.06
CA HIS A 84 11.89 3.89 -7.41
C HIS A 84 11.52 5.37 -7.48
N TRP A 85 11.42 5.91 -8.69
CA TRP A 85 10.88 7.26 -8.91
C TRP A 85 9.36 7.24 -9.02
N THR A 86 8.70 7.68 -7.96
CA THR A 86 7.24 7.89 -7.94
C THR A 86 6.91 9.31 -8.40
N HIS A 87 5.91 9.43 -9.27
CA HIS A 87 5.29 10.71 -9.62
C HIS A 87 4.06 10.95 -8.73
N ASP A 88 3.21 11.91 -9.11
CA ASP A 88 1.96 12.19 -8.41
C ASP A 88 1.06 10.94 -8.34
N VAL A 89 0.76 10.52 -7.10
CA VAL A 89 -0.10 9.36 -6.84
C VAL A 89 -1.57 9.80 -6.91
N SER A 90 -2.25 9.34 -7.97
CA SER A 90 -3.68 9.57 -8.16
C SER A 90 -4.49 8.44 -7.53
N ILE A 91 -5.35 8.78 -6.56
CA ILE A 91 -6.09 7.80 -5.74
C ILE A 91 -7.60 7.99 -5.93
N LYS A 92 -8.25 6.90 -6.34
CA LYS A 92 -9.71 6.77 -6.39
C LYS A 92 -10.12 5.73 -5.34
N ILE A 93 -10.90 6.17 -4.35
CA ILE A 93 -11.56 5.27 -3.41
C ILE A 93 -12.88 4.84 -4.06
N ASP A 94 -13.08 3.53 -4.23
CA ASP A 94 -14.37 2.99 -4.62
C ASP A 94 -15.30 2.99 -3.40
N LYS A 95 -16.51 3.55 -3.55
CA LYS A 95 -17.48 3.63 -2.47
C LYS A 95 -18.35 2.38 -2.37
N ASN A 96 -18.31 1.52 -3.38
CA ASN A 96 -19.11 0.30 -3.46
C ASN A 96 -18.29 -0.95 -3.15
N ASP A 97 -17.00 -0.79 -2.82
CA ASP A 97 -16.16 -1.89 -2.39
C ASP A 97 -16.62 -2.33 -0.99
N SER A 98 -17.00 -3.59 -0.87
CA SER A 98 -17.53 -4.16 0.37
C SER A 98 -16.47 -4.43 1.43
N ASP A 99 -15.19 -4.33 1.05
CA ASP A 99 -14.06 -4.51 1.96
C ASP A 99 -13.63 -3.20 2.66
N LEU A 100 -14.36 -2.10 2.41
CA LEU A 100 -14.25 -0.79 3.10
C LEU A 100 -15.34 -0.58 4.15
#